data_AF-A0AAX6LC16-F1
#
_entry.id   AF-A0AAX6LC16-F1
#
_cell.length_a   1.000
_cell.length_b   1.000
_cell.length_c   1.000
_cell.angle_alpha   90.00
_cell.angle_beta   90.00
_cell.angle_gamma   90.00
#
_symmetry.space_group_name_H-M   'P 1'
#
loop_
_entity.id
_entity.type
_entity.pdbx_description
1 polymer ?
#
loop_
_entity_poly.entity_id
_entity_poly.type
_entity_poly.pdbx_seq_one_letter_code
_entity_poly.pdbx_strand_id
1 'polypeptide(L)'
;MLIDQATNMTNIIAAQIIKVFYPFVIAKTEAGEYLSLNLSTNEQRDPLFWDELRSILQAKLWVPIGRHYHQLLDNGWLAVGIS
;
A
#
# COMPACT_ATOMS: atom_id res chain seq x y z
N MET A 1 -8.66 -22.66 15.09
CA MET A 1 -8.42 -21.75 16.22
C MET A 1 -7.74 -20.52 15.65
N LEU A 2 -8.40 -19.37 15.75
CA LEU A 2 -7.80 -18.07 15.43
C LEU A 2 -6.90 -17.64 16.59
N ILE A 3 -6.02 -16.68 16.34
CA ILE A 3 -5.14 -15.99 17.29
C ILE A 3 -3.76 -16.65 17.46
N ASP A 4 -2.97 -16.67 16.38
CA ASP A 4 -1.50 -16.57 16.46
C ASP A 4 -0.89 -15.64 15.38
N GLN A 5 -1.73 -14.99 14.56
CA GLN A 5 -1.29 -14.07 13.50
C GLN A 5 -1.12 -12.61 13.96
N ALA A 6 -1.45 -12.31 15.22
CA ALA A 6 -1.60 -10.94 15.71
C ALA A 6 -0.26 -10.18 15.90
N THR A 7 0.86 -10.88 16.02
CA THR A 7 2.11 -10.26 16.49
C THR A 7 2.85 -9.46 15.40
N ASN A 8 2.55 -9.67 14.12
CA ASN A 8 3.14 -8.93 12.99
C ASN A 8 2.15 -7.98 12.27
N MET A 9 0.88 -7.95 12.68
CA MET A 9 -0.18 -7.11 12.08
C MET A 9 -0.20 -5.66 12.60
N THR A 10 0.66 -5.29 13.55
CA THR A 10 0.73 -3.93 14.11
C THR A 10 1.27 -2.87 13.14
N ASN A 11 1.82 -3.28 11.99
CA ASN A 11 2.50 -2.40 11.05
C ASN A 11 1.78 -2.25 9.70
N ILE A 12 0.51 -2.67 9.56
CA ILE A 12 -0.25 -2.54 8.32
C ILE A 12 -1.50 -1.70 8.59
N ILE A 13 -1.75 -0.71 7.74
CA ILE A 13 -2.94 0.14 7.79
C ILE A 13 -3.68 0.06 6.47
N ALA A 14 -5.02 0.04 6.52
CA ALA A 14 -5.83 0.17 5.33
C ALA A 14 -5.88 1.64 4.89
N ALA A 15 -5.60 1.90 3.61
CA ALA A 15 -5.70 3.23 3.04
C ALA A 15 -6.19 3.16 1.60
N GLN A 16 -6.87 4.21 1.15
CA GLN A 16 -7.29 4.36 -0.23
C GLN A 16 -6.33 5.28 -0.96
N ILE A 17 -5.85 4.86 -2.14
CA ILE A 17 -5.10 5.76 -3.02
C ILE A 17 -6.07 6.82 -3.54
N ILE A 18 -5.73 8.09 -3.32
CA ILE A 18 -6.56 9.23 -3.73
C ILE A 18 -5.90 10.08 -4.82
N LYS A 19 -4.59 9.93 -5.03
CA LYS A 19 -3.86 10.67 -6.05
C LYS A 19 -2.61 9.91 -6.48
N VAL A 20 -2.39 9.85 -7.81
CA VAL A 20 -1.22 9.24 -8.44
C VAL A 20 -0.65 10.25 -9.43
N PHE A 21 0.55 10.76 -9.19
CA PHE A 21 1.24 11.71 -10.08
C PHE A 21 2.74 11.64 -9.87
N TYR A 22 3.54 11.51 -10.91
CA TYR A 22 4.98 11.32 -10.74
C TYR A 22 5.66 12.46 -9.94
N PRO A 23 6.55 12.19 -8.97
CA PRO A 23 6.94 10.87 -8.43
C PRO A 23 6.17 10.47 -7.15
N PHE A 24 4.99 11.04 -6.89
CA PHE A 24 4.23 10.89 -5.66
C PHE A 24 2.94 10.05 -5.81
N VAL A 25 2.64 9.31 -4.76
CA VAL A 25 1.35 8.64 -4.58
C VAL A 25 0.84 9.00 -3.20
N ILE A 26 -0.40 9.49 -3.15
CA ILE A 26 -1.04 9.92 -1.90
C ILE A 26 -2.18 8.96 -1.60
N ALA A 27 -2.21 8.46 -0.37
CA ALA A 27 -3.28 7.65 0.18
C ALA A 27 -3.92 8.33 1.39
N LYS A 28 -5.15 7.91 1.70
CA LYS A 28 -5.93 8.37 2.84
C LYS A 28 -6.33 7.18 3.70
N THR A 29 -6.05 7.22 5.00
CA THR A 29 -6.45 6.15 5.95
C THR A 29 -7.94 6.19 6.24
N GLU A 30 -8.44 5.14 6.89
CA GLU A 30 -9.80 5.10 7.47
C GLU A 30 -10.03 6.23 8.48
N ALA A 31 -8.99 6.63 9.23
CA ALA A 31 -9.04 7.77 10.16
C ALA A 31 -9.02 9.14 9.46
N GLY A 32 -8.84 9.15 8.13
CA GLY A 32 -8.82 10.36 7.31
C GLY A 32 -7.46 11.04 7.20
N GLU A 33 -6.40 10.43 7.74
CA GLU A 33 -5.03 10.92 7.63
C GLU A 33 -4.48 10.70 6.22
N TYR A 34 -3.67 11.63 5.75
CA TYR A 34 -3.02 11.53 4.43
C TYR A 34 -1.58 11.06 4.59
N LEU A 35 -1.19 10.10 3.74
CA LEU A 35 0.16 9.54 3.68
C LEU A 35 0.67 9.60 2.25
N SER A 36 1.93 10.00 2.09
CA SER A 36 2.67 9.79 0.85
C SER A 36 3.34 8.44 0.91
N LEU A 37 3.17 7.63 -0.13
CA LEU A 37 3.89 6.37 -0.26
C LEU A 37 5.37 6.66 -0.53
N ASN A 38 6.26 5.85 0.04
CA ASN A 38 7.69 5.91 -0.27
C ASN A 38 7.99 4.94 -1.40
N LEU A 39 8.25 5.48 -2.58
CA LEU A 39 8.60 4.70 -3.77
C LEU A 39 10.11 4.61 -3.92
N SER A 40 10.63 3.40 -4.09
CA SER A 40 12.00 3.16 -4.50
C SER A 40 12.26 3.67 -5.93
N THR A 41 13.54 3.86 -6.27
CA THR A 41 13.94 4.27 -7.63
C THR A 41 13.50 3.26 -8.70
N ASN A 42 13.38 1.98 -8.35
CA ASN A 42 12.93 0.94 -9.27
C ASN A 42 11.43 1.09 -9.56
N GLU A 43 10.61 1.20 -8.52
CA GLU A 43 9.15 1.43 -8.66
C GLU A 43 8.85 2.74 -9.41
N GLN A 44 9.59 3.81 -9.14
CA GLN A 44 9.42 5.07 -9.86
C GLN A 44 9.68 4.93 -11.37
N ARG A 45 10.54 4.00 -11.78
CA ARG A 45 10.90 3.75 -13.19
C ARG A 45 10.06 2.65 -13.84
N ASP A 46 9.26 1.92 -13.07
CA ASP A 46 8.46 0.80 -13.55
C ASP A 46 7.09 1.30 -14.08
N PRO A 47 6.85 1.30 -15.41
CA PRO A 47 5.58 1.76 -15.96
C PRO A 47 4.39 0.89 -15.53
N LEU A 48 4.60 -0.43 -15.33
CA LEU A 48 3.53 -1.34 -14.95
C LEU A 48 3.05 -1.02 -13.53
N PHE A 49 3.98 -0.75 -12.61
CA PHE A 49 3.66 -0.29 -11.27
C PHE A 49 2.77 0.97 -11.28
N TRP A 50 3.08 1.96 -12.12
CA TRP A 50 2.24 3.15 -12.27
C TRP A 50 0.86 2.86 -12.84
N ASP A 51 0.73 1.91 -13.76
CA ASP A 51 -0.56 1.50 -14.33
C ASP A 51 -1.41 0.73 -13.31
N GLU A 52 -0.80 -0.09 -12.46
CA GLU A 52 -1.47 -0.73 -11.32
C GLU A 52 -1.99 0.31 -10.32
N LEU A 53 -1.16 1.29 -9.93
CA LEU A 53 -1.57 2.39 -9.05
C LEU A 53 -2.77 3.17 -9.61
N ARG A 54 -2.77 3.46 -10.91
CA ARG A 54 -3.89 4.13 -11.59
C ARG A 54 -5.14 3.26 -11.59
N SER A 55 -4.99 1.96 -11.81
CA SER A 55 -6.11 1.00 -11.78
C SER A 55 -6.72 0.91 -10.38
N ILE A 56 -5.90 0.84 -9.34
CA ILE A 56 -6.34 0.87 -7.93
C ILE A 56 -7.09 2.17 -7.61
N LEU A 57 -6.53 3.32 -8.02
CA LEU A 57 -7.17 4.63 -7.86
C LEU A 57 -8.54 4.68 -8.55
N GLN A 58 -8.62 4.22 -9.81
CA GLN A 58 -9.86 4.23 -10.59
C GLN A 58 -10.94 3.33 -9.97
N ALA A 59 -10.53 2.16 -9.48
CA ALA A 59 -11.41 1.21 -8.79
C ALA A 59 -11.76 1.65 -7.35
N LYS A 60 -11.12 2.70 -6.83
CA LYS A 60 -11.29 3.22 -5.46
C LYS A 60 -11.08 2.13 -4.39
N LEU A 61 -10.13 1.23 -4.63
CA LEU A 61 -9.87 0.11 -3.73
C LEU A 61 -9.14 0.58 -2.47
N TRP A 62 -9.45 -0.08 -1.36
CA TRP A 62 -8.67 0.00 -0.15
C TRP A 62 -7.51 -0.97 -0.25
N VAL A 63 -6.30 -0.49 0.00
CA VAL A 63 -5.08 -1.30 -0.07
C VAL A 63 -4.36 -1.30 1.28
N PRO A 64 -3.72 -2.42 1.67
CA PRO A 64 -2.87 -2.46 2.85
C PRO A 64 -1.56 -1.71 2.57
N ILE A 65 -1.20 -0.79 3.45
CA ILE A 65 0.06 -0.02 3.40
C ILE A 65 0.85 -0.27 4.68
N GLY A 66 2.15 -0.52 4.54
CA GLY A 66 3.05 -0.67 5.69
C GLY A 66 3.24 0.67 6.42
N ARG A 67 3.00 0.72 7.74
CA ARG A 67 3.08 1.96 8.53
C ARG A 67 4.51 2.53 8.61
N HIS A 68 5.53 1.69 8.72
CA HIS A 68 6.92 2.17 8.85
C HIS A 68 7.55 2.68 7.55
N TYR A 69 7.27 2.02 6.44
CA TYR A 69 7.90 2.35 5.16
C TYR A 69 6.94 3.02 4.19
N HIS A 70 5.65 3.14 4.49
CA HIS A 70 4.60 3.62 3.57
C HIS A 70 4.68 2.95 2.20
N GLN A 71 5.05 1.68 2.18
CA GLN A 71 5.20 0.87 0.98
C GLN A 71 3.92 0.07 0.75
N LEU A 72 3.57 -0.12 -0.53
CA LEU A 72 2.67 -1.19 -0.93
C LEU A 72 3.37 -2.52 -0.65
N LEU A 73 2.61 -3.53 -0.23
CA LEU A 73 3.18 -4.84 0.05
C LEU A 73 3.59 -5.53 -1.26
N ASP A 74 4.88 -5.86 -1.41
CA ASP A 74 5.51 -6.46 -2.61
C ASP A 74 4.81 -7.72 -3.15
N ASN A 75 4.07 -8.40 -2.28
CA ASN A 75 3.39 -9.66 -2.53
C ASN A 75 1.90 -9.50 -2.85
N GLY A 76 1.42 -8.28 -3.13
CA GLY A 76 0.10 -8.02 -3.68
C GLY A 76 -1.02 -8.65 -2.86
N TRP A 77 -1.61 -7.91 -1.94
CA TRP A 77 -2.75 -8.34 -1.09
C TRP A 77 -2.50 -9.54 -0.17
N LEU A 78 -1.48 -10.37 -0.43
CA LEU A 78 -1.13 -11.54 0.34
C LEU A 78 -0.02 -11.18 1.30
N ALA A 79 -0.35 -10.96 2.58
CA ALA A 79 0.66 -11.06 3.62
C ALA A 79 1.29 -12.46 3.52
N VAL A 80 2.54 -12.55 3.08
CA VAL A 80 3.30 -13.81 3.11
C VAL A 80 3.32 -14.28 4.56
N GLY A 81 2.53 -15.32 4.84
CA GLY A 81 2.77 -16.20 5.96
C GLY A 81 4.05 -16.96 5.64
N ILE A 82 5.17 -16.53 6.23
CA ILE A 82 6.38 -17.34 6.25
C ILE A 82 6.10 -18.59 7.08
N SER A 83 6.39 -19.75 6.49
CA SER A 83 6.30 -21.09 7.07
C SER A 83 7.17 -21.27 8.30
#